data_AF-A0A3A5M3T6-F1
#
_entry.id   AF-A0A3A5M3T6-F1
#
_cell.length_a   1.000
_cell.length_b   1.000
_cell.length_c   1.000
_cell.angle_alpha   90.00
_cell.angle_beta   90.00
_cell.angle_gamma   90.00
#
_symmetry.space_group_name_H-M   'P 1'
#
loop_
_entity.id
_entity.type
_entity.pdbx_description
1 polymer ?
#
loop_
_entity_poly.entity_id
_entity_poly.type
_entity_poly.pdbx_seq_one_letter_code
_entity_poly.pdbx_strand_id
1 'polypeptide(L)'
;MKMTAVIDQTGALDLDVEGHKTHADYSTVMEARRSVMTTATGLAADATTSVELHIEDPAGARTVLVQADGAVIEQAPTTTPEEQQTLTTEAAPAMSLAPTEPTPAPAPAPAAPLPASRRVSTAIPAPTKPVTESPAPKTAVAVLEPDTDTETDTAQAPADVVKQAPVAAPAEQEEVTTAEVLPTRRSSMPSFVDRPDTASPAQLGMRGLLNHFGMKLAPSADELAQREDEKAVSQHWEGPRTITILNPKGGAGKTPTVICLSAVFARMGGSGVLAWDNNNSLGSLGWRTCDAGHEATVVDLLGQTDYFMTAGARAGDLASYVHHQPSDQYDVLRSDDRSGAKARHEVTGAEVHRLYAVAAKYYRLIVKDSGNTERGDNWEAMISHTDQVVIPVKSVDDAAEGASRILSALRAGDEHAQSLADRAVVIVLGCTPAHGKAKLDALADSFRPFVKAVATVPYDPSLVEGRIRFSAMLPRTRRAWLRAAALIAEEL
;
A
#
# COMPACT_ATOMS: atom_id res chain seq x y z
N MET A 1 -34.77 -10.29 21.17
CA MET A 1 -34.78 -9.70 22.53
C MET A 1 -34.38 -8.23 22.43
N LYS A 2 -34.96 -7.31 23.21
CA LYS A 2 -34.60 -5.88 23.17
C LYS A 2 -33.95 -5.45 24.48
N MET A 3 -32.85 -4.71 24.38
CA MET A 3 -32.07 -4.20 25.50
C MET A 3 -31.71 -2.73 25.27
N THR A 4 -31.88 -1.88 26.28
CA THR A 4 -31.54 -0.46 26.20
C THR A 4 -30.54 -0.13 27.31
N ALA A 5 -29.46 0.57 26.97
CA ALA A 5 -28.44 1.00 27.91
C ALA A 5 -28.20 2.51 27.80
N VAL A 6 -28.27 3.23 28.91
CA VAL A 6 -27.94 4.66 29.00
C VAL A 6 -26.72 4.80 29.89
N ILE A 7 -25.65 5.41 29.37
CA ILE A 7 -24.40 5.62 30.08
C ILE A 7 -24.13 7.12 30.15
N ASP A 8 -23.90 7.65 31.34
CA ASP A 8 -23.59 9.07 31.52
C ASP A 8 -22.07 9.36 31.38
N GLN A 9 -21.67 10.63 31.53
CA GLN A 9 -20.26 11.04 31.44
C GLN A 9 -19.39 10.56 32.62
N THR A 10 -20.01 10.14 33.72
CA THR A 10 -19.32 9.68 34.93
C THR A 10 -19.07 8.18 34.92
N GLY A 11 -19.76 7.43 34.04
CA GLY A 11 -19.69 5.97 33.96
C GLY A 11 -20.84 5.27 34.67
N ALA A 12 -21.87 5.99 35.12
CA ALA A 12 -23.10 5.40 35.62
C ALA A 12 -23.88 4.79 34.46
N LEU A 13 -24.34 3.55 34.63
CA LEU A 13 -25.06 2.76 33.65
C LEU A 13 -26.48 2.46 34.14
N ASP A 14 -27.47 2.85 33.36
CA ASP A 14 -28.84 2.35 33.44
C ASP A 14 -29.10 1.35 32.33
N LEU A 15 -29.32 0.08 32.68
CA LEU A 15 -29.58 -1.01 31.75
C LEU A 15 -31.00 -1.53 31.91
N ASP A 16 -31.78 -1.51 30.84
CA ASP A 16 -33.13 -2.05 30.74
C ASP A 16 -33.13 -3.29 29.83
N VAL A 17 -33.42 -4.45 30.42
CA VAL A 17 -33.55 -5.72 29.70
C VAL A 17 -35.00 -6.16 29.76
N GLU A 18 -35.74 -6.04 28.64
CA GLU A 18 -37.16 -6.38 28.54
C GLU A 18 -38.04 -5.83 29.69
N GLY A 19 -37.78 -4.59 30.14
CA GLY A 19 -38.52 -3.91 31.21
C GLY A 19 -37.92 -4.05 32.60
N HIS A 20 -36.85 -4.84 32.77
CA HIS A 20 -36.11 -4.96 34.03
C HIS A 20 -34.95 -3.98 34.05
N LYS A 21 -35.11 -2.91 34.83
CA LYS A 21 -34.11 -1.85 34.98
C LYS A 21 -33.12 -2.18 36.09
N THR A 22 -31.83 -2.09 35.75
CA THR A 22 -30.71 -2.27 36.66
C THR A 22 -29.78 -1.09 36.54
N HIS A 23 -29.24 -0.63 37.67
CA HIS A 23 -28.33 0.51 37.75
C HIS A 23 -26.98 0.04 38.29
N ALA A 24 -25.88 0.49 37.68
CA ALA A 24 -24.53 0.15 38.11
C ALA A 24 -23.53 1.30 37.82
N ASP A 25 -22.67 1.59 38.80
CA ASP A 25 -21.64 2.61 38.68
C ASP A 25 -20.29 2.00 38.28
N TYR A 26 -19.69 2.53 37.20
CA TYR A 26 -18.36 2.14 36.75
C TYR A 26 -17.38 3.32 36.86
N SER A 27 -16.09 3.01 37.01
CA SER A 27 -15.06 4.06 37.16
C SER A 27 -14.81 4.84 35.87
N THR A 28 -15.23 4.29 34.72
CA THR A 28 -15.14 4.94 33.40
C THR A 28 -16.29 4.51 32.48
N VAL A 29 -16.64 5.38 31.53
CA VAL A 29 -17.61 5.08 30.44
C VAL A 29 -17.22 3.82 29.64
N MET A 30 -15.92 3.56 29.48
CA MET A 30 -15.43 2.36 28.76
C MET A 30 -15.68 1.06 29.52
N GLU A 31 -15.62 1.09 30.86
CA GLU A 31 -15.99 -0.07 31.68
C GLU A 31 -17.50 -0.32 31.66
N ALA A 32 -18.31 0.73 31.73
CA ALA A 32 -19.76 0.63 31.56
C ALA A 32 -20.12 0.01 30.19
N ARG A 33 -19.53 0.49 29.10
CA ARG A 33 -19.71 -0.09 27.74
C ARG A 33 -19.33 -1.57 27.66
N ARG A 34 -18.21 -1.95 28.28
CA ARG A 34 -17.76 -3.35 28.29
C ARG A 34 -18.74 -4.23 29.05
N SER A 35 -19.28 -3.75 30.17
CA SER A 35 -20.27 -4.46 30.95
C SER A 35 -21.56 -4.68 30.16
N VAL A 36 -22.10 -3.63 29.52
CA VAL A 36 -23.30 -3.73 28.65
C VAL A 36 -23.10 -4.78 27.55
N MET A 37 -21.96 -4.75 26.85
CA MET A 37 -21.71 -5.70 25.77
C MET A 37 -21.54 -7.13 26.27
N THR A 38 -20.93 -7.31 27.46
CA THR A 38 -20.80 -8.62 28.10
C THR A 38 -22.18 -9.20 28.44
N THR A 39 -23.07 -8.37 28.99
CA THR A 39 -24.46 -8.75 29.30
C THR A 39 -25.25 -9.07 28.02
N ALA A 40 -25.11 -8.26 26.96
CA ALA A 40 -25.75 -8.51 25.67
C ALA A 40 -25.34 -9.85 25.06
N THR A 41 -24.05 -10.16 25.11
CA THR A 41 -23.47 -11.37 24.55
C THR A 41 -23.87 -12.60 25.36
N GLY A 42 -23.89 -12.50 26.69
CA GLY A 42 -24.38 -13.56 27.58
C GLY A 42 -25.85 -13.87 27.32
N LEU A 43 -26.70 -12.83 27.23
CA LEU A 43 -28.12 -12.97 26.93
C LEU A 43 -28.37 -13.60 25.54
N ALA A 44 -27.61 -13.18 24.52
CA ALA A 44 -27.73 -13.74 23.17
C ALA A 44 -27.33 -15.23 23.11
N ALA A 45 -26.29 -15.60 23.86
CA ALA A 45 -25.82 -16.99 23.96
C ALA A 45 -26.80 -17.89 24.72
N ASP A 46 -27.34 -17.40 25.84
CA ASP A 46 -28.27 -18.16 26.69
C ASP A 46 -29.66 -18.32 26.04
N ALA A 47 -30.12 -17.31 25.29
CA ALA A 47 -31.43 -17.33 24.64
C ALA A 47 -31.42 -17.98 23.24
N THR A 48 -30.26 -18.34 22.68
CA THR A 48 -30.09 -18.76 21.26
C THR A 48 -30.80 -17.82 20.26
N THR A 49 -30.97 -16.55 20.62
CA THR A 49 -31.76 -15.56 19.90
C THR A 49 -31.01 -14.23 19.86
N SER A 50 -31.12 -13.48 18.77
CA SER A 50 -30.46 -12.18 18.65
C SER A 50 -31.05 -11.13 19.61
N VAL A 51 -30.16 -10.33 20.20
CA VAL A 51 -30.45 -9.19 21.08
C VAL A 51 -30.22 -7.89 20.31
N GLU A 52 -31.28 -7.10 20.13
CA GLU A 52 -31.20 -5.73 19.64
C GLU A 52 -30.88 -4.81 20.83
N LEU A 53 -29.70 -4.21 20.81
CA LEU A 53 -29.16 -3.39 21.87
C LEU A 53 -29.10 -1.92 21.43
N HIS A 54 -29.87 -1.06 22.08
CA HIS A 54 -29.77 0.39 21.92
C HIS A 54 -28.89 0.97 23.03
N ILE A 55 -27.79 1.63 22.66
CA ILE A 55 -26.86 2.28 23.61
C ILE A 55 -26.89 3.79 23.38
N GLU A 56 -27.20 4.54 24.42
CA GLU A 56 -26.99 5.97 24.52
C GLU A 56 -25.80 6.24 25.45
N ASP A 57 -24.74 6.85 24.93
CA ASP A 57 -23.58 7.23 25.73
C ASP A 57 -23.08 8.63 25.31
N PRO A 58 -22.09 9.24 25.98
CA PRO A 58 -21.63 10.59 25.65
C PRO A 58 -21.06 10.75 24.23
N ALA A 59 -20.79 9.66 23.51
CA ALA A 59 -20.36 9.69 22.10
C ALA A 59 -21.52 9.60 21.10
N GLY A 60 -22.76 9.38 21.57
CA GLY A 60 -23.98 9.34 20.75
C GLY A 60 -24.81 8.08 20.93
N ALA A 61 -26.04 8.11 20.41
CA ALA A 61 -26.95 6.98 20.40
C ALA A 61 -26.66 6.05 19.21
N ARG A 62 -26.65 4.74 19.44
CA ARG A 62 -26.43 3.70 18.41
C ARG A 62 -27.22 2.44 18.71
N THR A 63 -27.62 1.72 17.68
CA THR A 63 -28.29 0.42 17.81
C THR A 63 -27.40 -0.67 17.23
N VAL A 64 -27.25 -1.75 17.98
CA VAL A 64 -26.37 -2.86 17.67
C VAL A 64 -27.14 -4.16 17.82
N LEU A 65 -27.07 -5.03 16.82
CA LEU A 65 -27.65 -6.37 16.87
C LEU A 65 -26.59 -7.38 17.28
N VAL A 66 -26.77 -8.01 18.44
CA VAL A 66 -25.89 -9.06 18.97
C VAL A 66 -26.54 -10.41 18.68
N GLN A 67 -25.91 -11.24 17.85
CA GLN A 67 -26.41 -12.55 17.44
C GLN A 67 -26.00 -13.66 18.42
N ALA A 68 -26.69 -14.80 18.37
CA ALA A 68 -26.46 -15.93 19.28
C ALA A 68 -25.08 -16.60 19.14
N ASP A 69 -24.40 -16.38 18.01
CA ASP A 69 -23.02 -16.81 17.75
C ASP A 69 -21.97 -15.78 18.24
N GLY A 70 -22.41 -14.70 18.88
CA GLY A 70 -21.56 -13.62 19.38
C GLY A 70 -21.18 -12.58 18.31
N ALA A 71 -21.72 -12.66 17.09
CA ALA A 71 -21.52 -11.64 16.07
C ALA A 71 -22.28 -10.35 16.44
N VAL A 72 -21.61 -9.21 16.28
CA VAL A 72 -22.13 -7.88 16.63
C VAL A 72 -22.24 -7.06 15.36
N ILE A 73 -23.46 -6.72 14.95
CA ILE A 73 -23.75 -5.96 13.73
C ILE A 73 -24.27 -4.58 14.12
N GLU A 74 -23.53 -3.52 13.81
CA GLU A 74 -24.01 -2.15 14.01
C GLU A 74 -25.07 -1.83 12.95
N GLN A 75 -26.27 -1.44 13.41
CA GLN A 75 -27.37 -1.07 12.52
C GLN A 75 -27.36 0.45 12.32
N ALA A 76 -27.38 0.89 11.06
CA ALA A 76 -27.67 2.27 10.73
C ALA A 76 -29.05 2.65 11.32
N PRO A 77 -29.28 3.89 11.77
CA PRO A 77 -30.55 4.27 12.37
C PRO A 77 -31.69 4.03 11.37
N THR A 78 -32.51 3.03 11.65
CA THR A 78 -33.73 2.75 10.88
C THR A 78 -34.68 3.91 11.11
N THR A 79 -34.89 4.75 10.10
CA THR A 79 -36.07 5.63 10.06
C THR A 79 -37.29 4.71 9.96
N THR A 80 -38.05 4.60 11.05
CA THR A 80 -39.31 3.87 11.10
C THR A 80 -40.29 4.44 10.06
N PRO A 81 -40.88 3.60 9.18
CA PRO A 81 -41.96 4.03 8.31
C PRO A 81 -43.28 4.01 9.08
N GLU A 82 -43.52 5.00 9.95
CA GLU A 82 -44.81 5.11 10.67
C GLU A 82 -45.47 6.50 10.59
N GLU A 83 -45.03 7.38 9.69
CA GLU A 83 -45.71 8.68 9.45
C GLU A 83 -46.12 8.93 7.99
N GLN A 84 -46.27 7.87 7.19
CA GLN A 84 -46.96 7.92 5.91
C GLN A 84 -48.03 6.83 5.83
N GLN A 85 -49.08 6.98 6.64
CA GLN A 85 -50.36 6.29 6.42
C GLN A 85 -51.50 7.06 7.12
N THR A 86 -51.89 8.19 6.54
CA THR A 86 -53.30 8.58 6.55
C THR A 86 -53.74 8.78 5.10
N LEU A 87 -54.82 8.06 4.75
CA LEU A 87 -55.67 8.23 3.56
C LEU A 87 -55.29 7.46 2.27
N THR A 88 -55.53 6.14 2.29
CA THR A 88 -56.27 5.45 1.21
C THR A 88 -57.77 5.62 1.52
N THR A 89 -58.71 5.97 0.65
CA THR A 89 -59.16 5.34 -0.62
C THR A 89 -60.35 6.19 -1.13
N GLU A 90 -60.52 6.42 -2.44
CA GLU A 90 -61.79 6.24 -3.18
C GLU A 90 -61.59 6.57 -4.69
N ALA A 91 -62.34 5.87 -5.55
CA ALA A 91 -62.13 5.75 -6.98
C ALA A 91 -63.07 6.62 -7.86
N ALA A 92 -62.61 6.80 -9.11
CA ALA A 92 -63.38 7.07 -10.35
C ALA A 92 -63.72 8.54 -10.72
N PRO A 93 -64.10 8.85 -11.97
CA PRO A 93 -63.17 9.23 -13.06
C PRO A 93 -63.55 10.57 -13.75
N ALA A 94 -62.73 11.01 -14.73
CA ALA A 94 -63.11 11.71 -15.98
C ALA A 94 -62.32 13.01 -16.33
N MET A 95 -61.94 13.05 -17.61
CA MET A 95 -61.86 14.19 -18.53
C MET A 95 -60.78 15.29 -18.38
N SER A 96 -59.86 15.26 -19.36
CA SER A 96 -59.65 16.30 -20.38
C SER A 96 -59.34 17.75 -19.94
N LEU A 97 -58.13 18.24 -20.23
CA LEU A 97 -57.83 19.19 -21.33
C LEU A 97 -56.36 19.69 -21.28
N ALA A 98 -55.81 19.78 -22.49
CA ALA A 98 -54.64 20.48 -23.06
C ALA A 98 -53.86 21.61 -22.30
N PRO A 99 -52.67 21.99 -22.83
CA PRO A 99 -51.52 22.56 -22.09
C PRO A 99 -51.50 24.10 -22.06
N THR A 100 -50.71 24.67 -21.14
CA THR A 100 -50.30 26.08 -21.23
C THR A 100 -48.86 26.28 -20.71
N GLU A 101 -48.04 26.89 -21.56
CA GLU A 101 -46.65 27.31 -21.34
C GLU A 101 -46.57 28.65 -20.55
N PRO A 102 -45.36 29.17 -20.20
CA PRO A 102 -45.05 29.75 -18.89
C PRO A 102 -45.04 31.28 -18.83
N THR A 103 -44.92 31.87 -17.63
CA THR A 103 -44.52 33.27 -17.41
C THR A 103 -43.76 33.42 -16.06
N PRO A 104 -42.77 34.34 -15.93
CA PRO A 104 -41.65 34.19 -14.98
C PRO A 104 -41.59 35.17 -13.79
N ALA A 105 -40.75 34.78 -12.82
CA ALA A 105 -39.97 35.54 -11.80
C ALA A 105 -40.70 36.27 -10.64
N PRO A 106 -40.07 36.33 -9.45
CA PRO A 106 -39.03 37.34 -9.21
C PRO A 106 -37.74 36.83 -8.52
N ALA A 107 -36.63 37.49 -8.85
CA ALA A 107 -35.31 37.29 -8.26
C ALA A 107 -35.18 37.89 -6.84
N PRO A 108 -34.32 37.33 -5.96
CA PRO A 108 -33.90 38.02 -4.74
C PRO A 108 -32.68 38.92 -4.99
N ALA A 109 -32.72 40.09 -4.35
CA ALA A 109 -31.75 41.17 -4.41
C ALA A 109 -30.39 40.84 -3.72
N PRO A 110 -29.30 41.51 -4.09
CA PRO A 110 -27.95 41.26 -3.55
C PRO A 110 -27.73 41.90 -2.17
N ALA A 111 -27.13 41.15 -1.25
CA ALA A 111 -26.68 41.66 0.05
C ALA A 111 -25.25 42.21 -0.03
N ALA A 112 -25.04 43.34 0.64
CA ALA A 112 -23.81 44.15 0.69
C ALA A 112 -22.63 43.45 1.43
N PRO A 113 -21.38 43.84 1.14
CA PRO A 113 -20.19 43.23 1.75
C PRO A 113 -19.91 43.77 3.16
N LEU A 114 -19.58 42.87 4.09
CA LEU A 114 -19.08 43.17 5.44
C LEU A 114 -17.55 42.97 5.53
N PRO A 115 -16.88 43.66 6.48
CA PRO A 115 -15.48 44.09 6.35
C PRO A 115 -14.41 43.04 6.70
N ALA A 116 -13.25 43.19 6.06
CA ALA A 116 -12.05 42.41 6.28
C ALA A 116 -11.54 42.50 7.73
N SER A 117 -11.40 41.35 8.38
CA SER A 117 -10.77 41.25 9.69
C SER A 117 -9.24 41.27 9.55
N ARG A 118 -8.66 42.32 10.11
CA ARG A 118 -7.24 42.62 10.29
C ARG A 118 -6.52 41.49 11.04
N ARG A 119 -5.66 40.73 10.37
CA ARG A 119 -4.67 39.85 11.03
C ARG A 119 -3.58 40.72 11.65
N VAL A 120 -3.45 40.64 12.97
CA VAL A 120 -2.28 41.15 13.71
C VAL A 120 -1.15 40.15 13.49
N SER A 121 -0.12 40.60 12.77
CA SER A 121 1.15 39.90 12.59
C SER A 121 2.03 40.18 13.79
N THR A 122 2.25 39.18 14.65
CA THR A 122 3.30 39.21 15.67
C THR A 122 4.60 38.72 15.07
N ALA A 123 5.47 39.67 14.71
CA ALA A 123 6.81 39.42 14.23
C ALA A 123 7.70 38.89 15.38
N ILE A 124 8.34 37.74 15.15
CA ILE A 124 9.46 37.24 15.97
C ILE A 124 10.76 37.84 15.39
N PRO A 125 11.62 38.50 16.19
CA PRO A 125 12.84 39.12 15.67
C PRO A 125 13.94 38.07 15.39
N ALA A 126 14.53 38.17 14.20
CA ALA A 126 15.73 37.43 13.81
C ALA A 126 16.98 37.97 14.53
N PRO A 127 17.94 37.10 14.93
CA PRO A 127 19.19 37.56 15.54
C PRO A 127 20.17 38.10 14.49
N THR A 128 20.60 39.33 14.74
CA THR A 128 21.59 40.14 14.02
C THR A 128 23.00 39.55 14.11
N LYS A 129 23.67 39.41 12.95
CA LYS A 129 25.14 39.23 12.85
C LYS A 129 25.83 40.60 12.89
N PRO A 130 26.97 40.77 13.58
CA PRO A 130 27.79 41.97 13.44
C PRO A 130 28.67 41.90 12.18
N VAL A 131 28.69 42.99 11.43
CA VAL A 131 29.68 43.30 10.39
C VAL A 131 30.88 43.95 11.07
N THR A 132 32.09 43.56 10.68
CA THR A 132 33.31 44.34 10.93
C THR A 132 34.04 44.53 9.60
N GLU A 133 34.43 45.77 9.35
CA GLU A 133 35.00 46.30 8.12
C GLU A 133 36.38 45.69 7.77
N SER A 134 36.64 45.69 6.47
CA SER A 134 37.92 45.38 5.81
C SER A 134 38.78 46.64 5.64
N PRO A 135 40.11 46.51 5.53
CA PRO A 135 40.88 47.41 4.68
C PRO A 135 41.72 46.67 3.61
N ALA A 136 41.42 47.01 2.36
CA ALA A 136 42.20 47.22 1.14
C ALA A 136 43.32 46.25 0.63
N PRO A 137 43.51 46.15 -0.72
CA PRO A 137 44.36 45.15 -1.38
C PRO A 137 45.68 45.71 -1.96
N LYS A 138 46.63 44.83 -2.33
CA LYS A 138 47.82 45.14 -3.17
C LYS A 138 48.05 44.07 -4.27
N THR A 139 47.81 44.51 -5.51
CA THR A 139 48.64 44.42 -6.75
C THR A 139 49.20 43.09 -7.31
N ALA A 140 48.84 42.77 -8.57
CA ALA A 140 49.66 42.41 -9.77
C ALA A 140 48.87 41.49 -10.73
N VAL A 141 48.20 41.96 -11.80
CA VAL A 141 48.64 42.29 -13.19
C VAL A 141 49.17 41.09 -14.01
N ALA A 142 48.41 40.63 -15.02
CA ALA A 142 48.73 40.74 -16.46
C ALA A 142 47.86 39.79 -17.33
N VAL A 143 47.03 40.38 -18.18
CA VAL A 143 46.37 39.79 -19.36
C VAL A 143 47.16 40.22 -20.58
N LEU A 144 47.36 39.32 -21.55
CA LEU A 144 47.70 39.65 -22.94
C LEU A 144 47.05 38.62 -23.88
N GLU A 145 46.11 39.09 -24.72
CA GLU A 145 45.81 38.52 -26.05
C GLU A 145 46.90 38.97 -27.04
N PRO A 146 46.95 38.47 -28.30
CA PRO A 146 46.17 39.14 -29.36
C PRO A 146 45.66 38.26 -30.53
N ASP A 147 44.60 38.74 -31.18
CA ASP A 147 44.13 38.45 -32.55
C ASP A 147 45.00 39.14 -33.62
N THR A 148 45.09 38.61 -34.86
CA THR A 148 44.43 39.14 -36.10
C THR A 148 44.86 38.47 -37.43
N ASP A 149 43.83 38.13 -38.24
CA ASP A 149 43.60 38.25 -39.70
C ASP A 149 44.53 37.69 -40.80
N THR A 150 43.94 37.02 -41.82
CA THR A 150 43.70 37.54 -43.21
C THR A 150 43.08 36.49 -44.19
N GLU A 151 41.94 36.87 -44.78
CA GLU A 151 41.31 36.67 -46.14
C GLU A 151 41.34 35.36 -47.00
N THR A 152 40.11 34.94 -47.38
CA THR A 152 39.50 34.63 -48.72
C THR A 152 40.19 33.76 -49.80
N ASP A 153 39.54 32.65 -50.22
CA ASP A 153 38.82 32.47 -51.53
C ASP A 153 38.66 30.98 -51.98
N THR A 154 37.49 30.73 -52.60
CA THR A 154 36.89 29.60 -53.37
C THR A 154 37.67 28.32 -53.78
N ALA A 155 37.01 27.15 -53.71
CA ALA A 155 36.50 26.38 -54.88
C ALA A 155 36.19 24.87 -54.61
N GLN A 156 34.99 24.45 -55.07
CA GLN A 156 34.61 23.16 -55.69
C GLN A 156 34.62 21.79 -54.95
N ALA A 157 33.42 21.20 -54.85
CA ALA A 157 33.14 19.75 -54.87
C ALA A 157 33.29 19.19 -56.33
N PRO A 158 33.37 17.87 -56.60
CA PRO A 158 32.26 16.91 -56.37
C PRO A 158 32.66 15.44 -56.04
N ALA A 159 31.61 14.62 -55.89
CA ALA A 159 31.55 13.19 -55.57
C ALA A 159 32.23 12.24 -56.58
N ASP A 160 32.55 11.01 -56.14
CA ASP A 160 32.38 9.82 -56.99
C ASP A 160 32.20 8.51 -56.20
N VAL A 161 31.23 7.73 -56.70
CA VAL A 161 30.77 6.41 -56.26
C VAL A 161 31.48 5.37 -57.12
N VAL A 162 32.08 4.33 -56.54
CA VAL A 162 32.41 3.10 -57.30
C VAL A 162 32.05 1.84 -56.51
N LYS A 163 31.19 1.06 -57.19
CA LYS A 163 30.66 -0.27 -56.90
C LYS A 163 31.76 -1.34 -56.84
N GLN A 164 31.60 -2.35 -55.99
CA GLN A 164 32.11 -3.70 -56.30
C GLN A 164 31.10 -4.79 -55.89
N ALA A 165 30.69 -5.55 -56.90
CA ALA A 165 30.26 -6.93 -56.81
C ALA A 165 31.07 -7.69 -57.88
N PRO A 166 31.42 -8.97 -57.67
CA PRO A 166 30.92 -9.96 -58.61
C PRO A 166 30.49 -11.30 -57.96
N VAL A 167 29.93 -12.14 -58.81
CA VAL A 167 29.02 -13.27 -58.59
C VAL A 167 29.71 -14.63 -58.84
N ALA A 168 29.26 -15.65 -58.10
CA ALA A 168 29.17 -17.12 -58.37
C ALA A 168 30.41 -18.06 -58.41
N ALA A 169 30.42 -19.00 -57.43
CA ALA A 169 30.46 -20.49 -57.46
C ALA A 169 31.55 -21.24 -58.29
N PRO A 170 32.12 -22.39 -57.82
CA PRO A 170 31.38 -23.56 -57.32
C PRO A 170 31.93 -24.24 -56.05
N ALA A 171 31.11 -25.18 -55.54
CA ALA A 171 31.32 -25.99 -54.36
C ALA A 171 32.48 -26.99 -54.48
N GLU A 172 33.34 -27.02 -53.46
CA GLU A 172 34.15 -28.18 -53.10
C GLU A 172 33.88 -28.51 -51.62
N GLN A 173 33.56 -29.78 -51.38
CA GLN A 173 33.35 -30.36 -50.07
C GLN A 173 34.71 -30.54 -49.40
N GLU A 174 35.00 -29.80 -48.34
CA GLU A 174 36.04 -30.16 -47.38
C GLU A 174 35.42 -30.33 -45.99
N GLU A 175 35.59 -31.53 -45.44
CA GLU A 175 35.24 -31.90 -44.07
C GLU A 175 35.93 -30.97 -43.08
N VAL A 176 35.18 -30.05 -42.48
CA VAL A 176 35.68 -29.26 -41.34
C VAL A 176 35.61 -30.15 -40.10
N THR A 177 36.71 -30.84 -39.84
CA THR A 177 37.04 -31.38 -38.52
C THR A 177 36.89 -30.30 -37.47
N THR A 178 36.16 -30.62 -36.40
CA THR A 178 35.93 -29.80 -35.21
C THR A 178 37.26 -29.34 -34.64
N ALA A 179 37.70 -28.13 -34.99
CA ALA A 179 38.85 -27.49 -34.36
C ALA A 179 38.42 -27.06 -32.95
N GLU A 180 38.83 -27.85 -31.97
CA GLU A 180 38.74 -27.54 -30.55
C GLU A 180 39.44 -26.19 -30.31
N VAL A 181 38.63 -25.15 -30.02
CA VAL A 181 39.13 -23.81 -29.71
C VAL A 181 39.86 -23.90 -28.37
N LEU A 182 41.18 -24.05 -28.43
CA LEU A 182 42.04 -24.01 -27.27
C LEU A 182 41.81 -22.69 -26.51
N PRO A 183 41.49 -22.73 -25.20
CA PRO A 183 41.22 -21.53 -24.43
C PRO A 183 42.47 -20.65 -24.40
N THR A 184 42.38 -19.48 -25.03
CA THR A 184 43.43 -18.45 -24.90
C THR A 184 43.67 -18.13 -23.42
N ARG A 185 44.92 -17.81 -23.04
CA ARG A 185 45.37 -17.53 -21.66
C ARG A 185 44.52 -16.49 -20.87
N ARG A 186 43.66 -15.73 -21.55
CA ARG A 186 42.71 -14.79 -20.94
C ARG A 186 41.45 -15.45 -20.39
N SER A 187 40.99 -16.57 -20.96
CA SER A 187 39.79 -17.29 -20.50
C SER A 187 40.03 -18.24 -19.32
N SER A 188 41.28 -18.40 -18.87
CA SER A 188 41.68 -19.19 -17.71
C SER A 188 42.19 -18.36 -16.52
N MET A 189 42.17 -17.03 -16.63
CA MET A 189 42.44 -16.16 -15.49
C MET A 189 41.19 -16.10 -14.61
N PRO A 190 41.24 -16.50 -13.32
CA PRO A 190 40.12 -16.28 -12.42
C PRO A 190 39.87 -14.77 -12.36
N SER A 191 38.63 -14.35 -12.67
CA SER A 191 38.20 -12.97 -12.43
C SER A 191 38.46 -12.66 -10.95
N PHE A 192 39.43 -11.77 -10.68
CA PHE A 192 39.69 -11.31 -9.31
C PHE A 192 38.55 -10.42 -8.77
N VAL A 193 37.63 -10.03 -9.66
CA VAL A 193 36.47 -9.18 -9.38
C VAL A 193 35.24 -10.03 -9.08
N ASP A 194 35.01 -11.12 -9.83
CA ASP A 194 33.86 -12.00 -9.63
C ASP A 194 34.22 -13.16 -8.71
N ARG A 195 34.31 -12.88 -7.41
CA ARG A 195 34.27 -13.95 -6.41
C ARG A 195 32.81 -14.38 -6.26
N PRO A 196 32.47 -15.65 -6.48
CA PRO A 196 31.09 -16.10 -6.25
C PRO A 196 30.73 -15.85 -4.77
N ASP A 197 29.52 -15.36 -4.49
CA ASP A 197 29.04 -15.05 -3.13
C ASP A 197 29.13 -16.23 -2.15
N THR A 198 29.19 -17.46 -2.69
CA THR A 198 29.44 -18.70 -1.95
C THR A 198 30.85 -18.79 -1.35
N ALA A 199 31.80 -18.00 -1.85
CA ALA A 199 33.17 -17.92 -1.36
C ALA A 199 33.38 -16.88 -0.25
N SER A 200 32.36 -16.04 0.04
CA SER A 200 32.43 -15.06 1.13
C SER A 200 32.30 -15.77 2.49
N PRO A 201 33.24 -15.58 3.44
CA PRO A 201 33.21 -16.23 4.76
C PRO A 201 31.89 -16.01 5.50
N ALA A 202 31.55 -16.89 6.44
CA ALA A 202 30.41 -16.71 7.32
C ALA A 202 30.47 -15.34 8.03
N GLN A 203 29.36 -14.62 8.06
CA GLN A 203 29.19 -13.30 8.68
C GLN A 203 28.23 -13.34 9.87
N LEU A 204 27.40 -14.38 9.99
CA LEU A 204 26.35 -14.48 11.00
C LEU A 204 26.69 -15.50 12.11
N GLY A 205 26.15 -15.23 13.31
CA GLY A 205 26.26 -16.10 14.48
C GLY A 205 27.69 -16.30 15.01
N MET A 206 27.90 -17.42 15.71
CA MET A 206 29.22 -17.77 16.26
C MET A 206 30.29 -17.93 15.16
N ARG A 207 29.91 -18.44 13.98
CA ARG A 207 30.83 -18.61 12.85
C ARG A 207 31.31 -17.25 12.30
N GLY A 208 30.40 -16.27 12.19
CA GLY A 208 30.75 -14.89 11.87
C GLY A 208 31.70 -14.25 12.89
N LEU A 209 31.44 -14.45 14.19
CA LEU A 209 32.32 -13.97 15.26
C LEU A 209 33.73 -14.61 15.15
N LEU A 210 33.81 -15.92 14.94
CA LEU A 210 35.07 -16.63 14.78
C LEU A 210 35.83 -16.20 13.51
N ASN A 211 35.12 -15.87 12.44
CA ASN A 211 35.71 -15.29 11.23
C ASN A 211 36.22 -13.87 11.46
N HIS A 212 35.54 -13.07 12.30
CA HIS A 212 36.05 -11.77 12.73
C HIS A 212 37.38 -11.89 13.51
N PHE A 213 37.59 -13.01 14.21
CA PHE A 213 38.86 -13.36 14.86
C PHE A 213 39.87 -14.07 13.94
N GLY A 214 39.68 -14.04 12.62
CA GLY A 214 40.66 -14.50 11.63
C GLY A 214 40.47 -15.92 11.13
N MET A 215 39.38 -16.62 11.51
CA MET A 215 39.02 -17.89 10.87
C MET A 215 38.39 -17.68 9.48
N LYS A 216 38.38 -18.74 8.67
CA LYS A 216 37.73 -18.78 7.34
C LYS A 216 36.67 -19.88 7.29
N LEU A 217 35.74 -19.86 8.23
CA LEU A 217 34.61 -20.78 8.29
C LEU A 217 33.62 -20.46 7.17
N ALA A 218 33.20 -21.51 6.46
CA ALA A 218 32.16 -21.41 5.44
C ALA A 218 30.79 -21.03 6.07
N PRO A 219 29.94 -20.29 5.33
CA PRO A 219 28.58 -19.97 5.77
C PRO A 219 27.76 -21.24 6.07
N SER A 220 26.76 -21.13 6.95
CA SER A 220 25.79 -22.21 7.15
C SER A 220 24.80 -22.28 5.98
N ALA A 221 24.05 -23.40 5.86
CA ALA A 221 22.96 -23.50 4.90
C ALA A 221 21.91 -22.39 5.10
N ASP A 222 21.60 -22.06 6.37
CA ASP A 222 20.67 -20.97 6.70
C ASP A 222 21.18 -19.59 6.26
N GLU A 223 22.49 -19.36 6.39
CA GLU A 223 23.12 -18.11 5.95
C GLU A 223 23.15 -18.01 4.42
N LEU A 224 23.45 -19.12 3.72
CA LEU A 224 23.37 -19.16 2.26
C LEU A 224 21.95 -18.90 1.76
N ALA A 225 20.95 -19.57 2.33
CA ALA A 225 19.56 -19.34 1.99
C ALA A 225 19.11 -17.90 2.28
N GLN A 226 19.65 -17.27 3.34
CA GLN A 226 19.40 -15.85 3.59
C GLN A 226 20.03 -14.96 2.51
N ARG A 227 21.27 -15.21 2.10
CA ARG A 227 21.94 -14.45 1.04
C ARG A 227 21.24 -14.61 -0.31
N GLU A 228 20.74 -15.81 -0.62
CA GLU A 228 19.94 -16.07 -1.82
C GLU A 228 18.65 -15.25 -1.80
N ASP A 229 17.94 -15.23 -0.68
CA ASP A 229 16.73 -14.41 -0.55
C ASP A 229 17.04 -12.90 -0.63
N GLU A 230 18.13 -12.43 0.00
CA GLU A 230 18.58 -11.03 -0.10
C GLU A 230 18.91 -10.66 -1.56
N LYS A 231 19.57 -11.57 -2.29
CA LYS A 231 19.86 -11.39 -3.71
C LYS A 231 18.61 -11.36 -4.56
N ALA A 232 17.62 -12.22 -4.29
CA ALA A 232 16.35 -12.23 -5.01
C ALA A 232 15.57 -10.91 -4.83
N VAL A 233 15.50 -10.40 -3.60
CA VAL A 233 14.78 -9.15 -3.28
C VAL A 233 15.50 -7.90 -3.81
N SER A 234 16.83 -7.93 -3.92
CA SER A 234 17.64 -6.79 -4.37
C SER A 234 17.80 -6.68 -5.89
N GLN A 235 17.12 -7.52 -6.67
CA GLN A 235 17.18 -7.47 -8.13
C GLN A 235 16.64 -6.14 -8.68
N HIS A 236 17.18 -5.76 -9.83
CA HIS A 236 16.67 -4.65 -10.62
C HIS A 236 15.80 -5.20 -11.74
N TRP A 237 14.55 -4.75 -11.80
CA TRP A 237 13.61 -5.13 -12.87
C TRP A 237 13.58 -4.07 -13.96
N GLU A 238 13.29 -4.51 -15.18
CA GLU A 238 12.96 -3.59 -16.26
C GLU A 238 11.59 -2.95 -15.96
N GLY A 239 11.57 -1.62 -15.88
CA GLY A 239 10.36 -0.85 -15.59
C GLY A 239 9.88 -0.94 -14.14
N PRO A 240 8.84 -0.16 -13.79
CA PRO A 240 8.20 -0.23 -12.49
C PRO A 240 7.46 -1.56 -12.35
N ARG A 241 7.55 -2.17 -11.17
CA ARG A 241 6.81 -3.39 -10.82
C ARG A 241 5.71 -3.11 -9.81
N THR A 242 4.63 -3.87 -9.89
CA THR A 242 3.46 -3.71 -9.04
C THR A 242 3.07 -5.01 -8.38
N ILE A 243 3.08 -5.00 -7.05
CA ILE A 243 2.58 -6.07 -6.21
C ILE A 243 1.25 -5.62 -5.62
N THR A 244 0.21 -6.43 -5.77
CA THR A 244 -1.11 -6.11 -5.21
C THR A 244 -1.47 -7.13 -4.13
N ILE A 245 -1.79 -6.62 -2.94
CA ILE A 245 -2.14 -7.43 -1.77
C ILE A 245 -3.66 -7.57 -1.69
N LEU A 246 -4.17 -8.79 -1.92
CA LEU A 246 -5.60 -9.05 -2.09
C LEU A 246 -6.17 -9.90 -0.97
N ASN A 247 -7.25 -9.43 -0.34
CA ASN A 247 -8.17 -10.23 0.47
C ASN A 247 -9.50 -9.49 0.70
N PRO A 248 -10.67 -9.97 0.22
CA PRO A 248 -11.94 -9.30 0.46
C PRO A 248 -12.32 -9.28 1.95
N LYS A 249 -11.79 -10.23 2.74
CA LYS A 249 -12.10 -10.31 4.16
C LYS A 249 -11.39 -9.18 4.93
N GLY A 250 -12.20 -8.38 5.61
CA GLY A 250 -11.72 -7.37 6.55
C GLY A 250 -10.82 -8.01 7.60
N GLY A 251 -9.69 -7.37 7.89
CA GLY A 251 -8.75 -7.87 8.89
C GLY A 251 -7.95 -9.10 8.48
N ALA A 252 -7.92 -9.56 7.22
CA ALA A 252 -7.10 -10.70 6.79
C ALA A 252 -5.57 -10.50 6.84
N GLY A 253 -5.11 -9.30 7.22
CA GLY A 253 -3.68 -8.99 7.31
C GLY A 253 -3.09 -8.36 6.04
N LYS A 254 -3.90 -7.72 5.20
CA LYS A 254 -3.45 -6.95 4.02
C LYS A 254 -2.48 -5.83 4.39
N THR A 255 -2.92 -4.88 5.21
CA THR A 255 -2.12 -3.72 5.63
C THR A 255 -0.78 -4.09 6.26
N PRO A 256 -0.70 -5.03 7.24
CA PRO A 256 0.59 -5.47 7.76
C PRO A 256 1.48 -6.10 6.67
N THR A 257 0.90 -6.84 5.74
CA THR A 257 1.63 -7.45 4.62
C THR A 257 2.21 -6.40 3.67
N VAL A 258 1.41 -5.38 3.30
CA VAL A 258 1.86 -4.24 2.50
C VAL A 258 3.06 -3.56 3.16
N ILE A 259 2.96 -3.24 4.45
CA ILE A 259 4.02 -2.57 5.20
C ILE A 259 5.29 -3.43 5.25
N CYS A 260 5.16 -4.71 5.61
CA CYS A 260 6.33 -5.58 5.77
C CYS A 260 7.04 -5.85 4.45
N LEU A 261 6.30 -6.10 3.37
CA LEU A 261 6.89 -6.30 2.05
C LEU A 261 7.54 -5.01 1.55
N SER A 262 6.88 -3.87 1.68
CA SER A 262 7.44 -2.57 1.28
C SER A 262 8.75 -2.28 2.02
N ALA A 263 8.79 -2.53 3.33
CA ALA A 263 9.99 -2.38 4.13
C ALA A 263 11.11 -3.34 3.69
N VAL A 264 10.80 -4.61 3.41
CA VAL A 264 11.83 -5.56 2.94
C VAL A 264 12.42 -5.12 1.60
N PHE A 265 11.56 -4.82 0.61
CA PHE A 265 12.01 -4.40 -0.71
C PHE A 265 12.78 -3.07 -0.68
N ALA A 266 12.38 -2.11 0.17
CA ALA A 266 13.08 -0.83 0.29
C ALA A 266 14.43 -0.96 0.99
N ARG A 267 14.51 -1.80 2.04
CA ARG A 267 15.74 -2.00 2.80
C ARG A 267 16.79 -2.80 2.05
N MET A 268 16.37 -3.77 1.22
CA MET A 268 17.28 -4.66 0.49
C MET A 268 17.56 -4.17 -0.94
N GLY A 269 16.54 -3.72 -1.67
CA GLY A 269 16.66 -3.28 -3.07
C GLY A 269 16.93 -1.78 -3.25
N GLY A 270 17.11 -1.04 -2.15
CA GLY A 270 17.28 0.41 -2.16
C GLY A 270 15.96 1.19 -2.15
N SER A 271 16.01 2.52 -2.08
CA SER A 271 14.81 3.37 -2.06
C SER A 271 13.98 3.27 -3.36
N GLY A 272 12.82 3.92 -3.41
CA GLY A 272 11.91 3.91 -4.55
C GLY A 272 10.79 2.85 -4.46
N VAL A 273 10.32 2.53 -3.25
CA VAL A 273 9.14 1.69 -3.01
C VAL A 273 7.99 2.54 -2.51
N LEU A 274 6.83 2.44 -3.16
CA LEU A 274 5.59 3.09 -2.75
C LEU A 274 4.59 2.07 -2.22
N ALA A 275 4.17 2.23 -0.97
CA ALA A 275 3.00 1.56 -0.43
C ALA A 275 1.76 2.42 -0.70
N TRP A 276 0.83 1.94 -1.51
CA TRP A 276 -0.38 2.68 -1.88
C TRP A 276 -1.62 2.03 -1.28
N ASP A 277 -2.31 2.76 -0.39
CA ASP A 277 -3.64 2.38 0.11
C ASP A 277 -4.72 2.70 -0.92
N ASN A 278 -5.18 1.69 -1.67
CA ASN A 278 -6.21 1.84 -2.70
C ASN A 278 -7.60 1.47 -2.17
N ASN A 279 -7.97 2.04 -1.03
CA ASN A 279 -9.25 1.81 -0.36
C ASN A 279 -10.14 3.06 -0.43
N ASN A 280 -11.34 2.90 -0.99
CA ASN A 280 -12.32 3.99 -1.14
C ASN A 280 -13.14 4.27 0.13
N SER A 281 -13.08 3.42 1.15
CA SER A 281 -13.89 3.56 2.37
C SER A 281 -13.10 4.19 3.52
N LEU A 282 -12.28 3.37 4.19
CA LEU A 282 -11.44 3.77 5.31
C LEU A 282 -10.20 2.88 5.28
N GLY A 283 -9.12 3.40 4.70
CA GLY A 283 -7.84 2.73 4.71
C GLY A 283 -7.26 2.68 6.12
N SER A 284 -6.46 1.64 6.38
CA SER A 284 -5.79 1.47 7.67
C SER A 284 -4.28 1.69 7.56
N LEU A 285 -3.75 1.89 6.34
CA LEU A 285 -2.32 2.03 6.13
C LEU A 285 -1.77 3.29 6.80
N GLY A 286 -2.53 4.39 6.74
CA GLY A 286 -2.16 5.64 7.42
C GLY A 286 -1.99 5.49 8.93
N TRP A 287 -2.88 4.72 9.59
CA TRP A 287 -2.85 4.54 11.05
C TRP A 287 -1.71 3.61 11.51
N ARG A 288 -1.26 2.71 10.62
CA ARG A 288 -0.19 1.74 10.89
C ARG A 288 1.20 2.25 10.51
N THR A 289 1.30 3.45 9.93
CA THR A 289 2.56 4.04 9.43
C THR A 289 2.85 5.40 10.08
N CYS A 290 4.04 5.96 9.85
CA CYS A 290 4.43 7.27 10.34
C CYS A 290 3.83 8.39 9.49
N ASP A 291 3.55 9.53 10.12
CA ASP A 291 3.17 10.78 9.44
C ASP A 291 4.41 11.53 8.94
N ALA A 292 4.25 12.29 7.86
CA ALA A 292 5.31 13.11 7.26
C ALA A 292 5.17 14.62 7.57
N GLY A 293 4.32 14.99 8.54
CA GLY A 293 4.10 16.38 8.92
C GLY A 293 3.05 17.13 8.07
N HIS A 294 2.34 16.41 7.20
CA HIS A 294 1.16 16.86 6.47
C HIS A 294 0.06 15.79 6.48
N GLU A 295 -1.15 16.14 6.04
CA GLU A 295 -2.33 15.25 5.97
C GLU A 295 -2.77 14.96 4.53
N ALA A 296 -1.93 15.24 3.54
CA ALA A 296 -2.23 14.97 2.13
C ALA A 296 -2.53 13.48 1.89
N THR A 297 -3.45 13.21 0.96
CA THR A 297 -3.91 11.86 0.62
C THR A 297 -3.86 11.64 -0.89
N VAL A 298 -4.25 10.42 -1.31
CA VAL A 298 -4.41 10.04 -2.72
C VAL A 298 -5.28 11.03 -3.50
N VAL A 299 -6.29 11.63 -2.86
CA VAL A 299 -7.20 12.59 -3.50
C VAL A 299 -6.50 13.92 -3.80
N ASP A 300 -5.60 14.38 -2.91
CA ASP A 300 -4.84 15.61 -3.17
C ASP A 300 -3.80 15.39 -4.28
N LEU A 301 -3.16 14.22 -4.31
CA LEU A 301 -2.25 13.85 -5.40
C LEU A 301 -3.00 13.72 -6.73
N LEU A 302 -4.22 13.18 -6.72
CA LEU A 302 -5.06 13.04 -7.90
C LEU A 302 -5.27 14.40 -8.59
N GLY A 303 -5.53 15.45 -7.81
CA GLY A 303 -5.67 16.83 -8.30
C GLY A 303 -4.40 17.44 -8.89
N GLN A 304 -3.25 16.78 -8.78
CA GLN A 304 -1.95 17.23 -9.29
C GLN A 304 -1.31 16.26 -10.27
N THR A 305 -2.03 15.22 -10.70
CA THR A 305 -1.51 14.20 -11.62
C THR A 305 -0.93 14.80 -12.90
N ASP A 306 -1.60 15.80 -13.49
CA ASP A 306 -1.12 16.48 -14.70
C ASP A 306 0.23 17.17 -14.50
N TYR A 307 0.43 17.86 -13.37
CA TYR A 307 1.72 18.47 -13.03
C TYR A 307 2.81 17.40 -12.97
N PHE A 308 2.56 16.30 -12.25
CA PHE A 308 3.53 15.23 -12.06
C PHE A 308 3.88 14.48 -13.34
N MET A 309 3.05 14.55 -14.38
CA MET A 309 3.37 13.98 -15.70
C MET A 309 4.26 14.88 -16.55
N THR A 310 4.40 16.16 -16.23
CA THR A 310 5.28 17.10 -16.96
C THR A 310 6.78 16.78 -16.80
N ALA A 311 7.62 17.30 -17.69
CA ALA A 311 9.08 17.17 -17.59
C ALA A 311 9.70 18.04 -16.47
N GLY A 312 8.98 19.06 -16.00
CA GLY A 312 9.47 19.97 -14.95
C GLY A 312 9.28 19.46 -13.52
N ALA A 313 8.36 18.51 -13.32
CA ALA A 313 8.08 17.92 -12.02
C ALA A 313 9.25 17.06 -11.51
N ARG A 314 9.49 17.13 -10.20
CA ARG A 314 10.62 16.45 -9.54
C ARG A 314 10.10 15.43 -8.54
N ALA A 315 10.90 14.39 -8.30
CA ALA A 315 10.61 13.40 -7.26
C ALA A 315 10.45 14.06 -5.87
N GLY A 316 11.19 15.15 -5.59
CA GLY A 316 11.06 15.89 -4.33
C GLY A 316 9.70 16.58 -4.14
N ASP A 317 8.97 16.88 -5.22
CA ASP A 317 7.65 17.53 -5.12
C ASP A 317 6.59 16.55 -4.58
N LEU A 318 6.77 15.24 -4.83
CA LEU A 318 5.91 14.18 -4.30
C LEU A 318 5.94 14.07 -2.78
N ALA A 319 7.01 14.56 -2.14
CA ALA A 319 7.16 14.55 -0.68
C ALA A 319 6.07 15.37 0.06
N SER A 320 5.30 16.18 -0.66
CA SER A 320 4.13 16.90 -0.10
C SER A 320 2.84 16.07 -0.10
N TYR A 321 2.87 14.88 -0.72
CA TYR A 321 1.72 13.99 -0.92
C TYR A 321 1.94 12.58 -0.35
N VAL A 322 3.20 12.15 -0.23
CA VAL A 322 3.56 10.83 0.30
C VAL A 322 4.12 10.92 1.71
N HIS A 323 3.88 9.89 2.51
CA HIS A 323 4.32 9.82 3.89
C HIS A 323 5.56 8.94 4.01
N HIS A 324 6.73 9.57 4.02
CA HIS A 324 8.01 8.87 4.12
C HIS A 324 8.16 8.10 5.44
N GLN A 325 8.69 6.88 5.39
CA GLN A 325 8.93 6.01 6.54
C GLN A 325 10.42 5.96 6.88
N PRO A 326 10.93 6.80 7.79
CA PRO A 326 12.38 7.04 7.91
C PRO A 326 13.20 5.82 8.31
N SER A 327 12.62 4.91 9.10
CA SER A 327 13.32 3.70 9.54
C SER A 327 13.43 2.63 8.46
N ASP A 328 12.45 2.58 7.55
CA ASP A 328 12.24 1.48 6.61
C ASP A 328 12.33 1.92 5.13
N GLN A 329 12.51 3.21 4.86
CA GLN A 329 12.92 3.83 3.59
C GLN A 329 11.94 3.67 2.41
N TYR A 330 10.67 3.37 2.69
CA TYR A 330 9.57 3.39 1.71
C TYR A 330 8.65 4.58 1.94
N ASP A 331 7.87 4.93 0.92
CA ASP A 331 6.88 6.01 0.98
C ASP A 331 5.47 5.45 1.01
N VAL A 332 4.54 6.17 1.63
CA VAL A 332 3.14 5.75 1.77
C VAL A 332 2.21 6.76 1.11
N LEU A 333 1.42 6.31 0.12
CA LEU A 333 0.28 7.07 -0.40
C LEU A 333 -0.99 6.62 0.32
N ARG A 334 -1.55 7.49 1.14
CA ARG A 334 -2.69 7.18 2.02
C ARG A 334 -4.03 7.36 1.29
N SER A 335 -5.01 6.54 1.65
CA SER A 335 -6.41 6.78 1.32
C SER A 335 -6.93 8.05 2.01
N ASP A 336 -8.02 8.61 1.52
CA ASP A 336 -8.71 9.71 2.22
C ASP A 336 -9.53 9.18 3.41
N ASP A 337 -9.07 9.45 4.64
CA ASP A 337 -9.74 9.04 5.89
C ASP A 337 -10.45 10.19 6.61
N ARG A 338 -10.50 11.38 6.02
CA ARG A 338 -11.09 12.58 6.62
C ARG A 338 -12.58 12.37 6.95
N SER A 339 -12.96 12.69 8.18
CA SER A 339 -14.34 12.58 8.68
C SER A 339 -15.14 13.87 8.41
N GLY A 340 -16.42 13.74 8.04
CA GLY A 340 -17.37 14.87 7.96
C GLY A 340 -17.47 15.61 6.62
N ALA A 341 -16.72 15.19 5.59
CA ALA A 341 -16.96 15.67 4.23
C ALA A 341 -18.27 15.07 3.70
N LYS A 342 -19.17 15.92 3.18
CA LYS A 342 -20.53 15.53 2.72
C LYS A 342 -20.55 14.53 1.54
N ALA A 343 -19.39 14.25 0.95
CA ALA A 343 -19.14 13.10 0.08
C ALA A 343 -17.63 12.78 0.14
N ARG A 344 -17.24 11.54 0.47
CA ARG A 344 -15.87 11.07 0.26
C ARG A 344 -15.69 10.82 -1.24
N HIS A 345 -14.59 11.27 -1.81
CA HIS A 345 -14.28 11.01 -3.21
C HIS A 345 -13.91 9.54 -3.38
N GLU A 346 -14.78 8.78 -4.04
CA GLU A 346 -14.47 7.41 -4.42
C GLU A 346 -13.60 7.42 -5.67
N VAL A 347 -12.36 6.94 -5.54
CA VAL A 347 -11.43 6.88 -6.67
C VAL A 347 -11.99 5.93 -7.73
N THR A 348 -12.20 6.45 -8.94
CA THR A 348 -12.70 5.72 -10.12
C THR A 348 -11.58 4.96 -10.83
N GLY A 349 -11.91 3.99 -11.69
CA GLY A 349 -10.90 3.26 -12.47
C GLY A 349 -10.01 4.18 -13.34
N ALA A 350 -10.59 5.19 -13.98
CA ALA A 350 -9.85 6.20 -14.73
C ALA A 350 -8.85 6.98 -13.87
N GLU A 351 -9.21 7.27 -12.63
CA GLU A 351 -8.35 7.96 -11.66
C GLU A 351 -7.24 7.05 -11.14
N VAL A 352 -7.52 5.75 -10.94
CA VAL A 352 -6.48 4.75 -10.65
C VAL A 352 -5.42 4.72 -11.75
N HIS A 353 -5.81 4.74 -13.03
CA HIS A 353 -4.84 4.76 -14.11
C HIS A 353 -3.96 6.03 -14.09
N ARG A 354 -4.54 7.20 -13.78
CA ARG A 354 -3.78 8.46 -13.66
C ARG A 354 -2.81 8.46 -12.48
N LEU A 355 -3.28 8.03 -11.31
CA LEU A 355 -2.46 7.89 -10.10
C LEU A 355 -1.33 6.88 -10.30
N TYR A 356 -1.64 5.76 -10.97
CA TYR A 356 -0.65 4.76 -11.31
C TYR A 356 0.42 5.31 -12.26
N ALA A 357 0.04 6.07 -13.29
CA ALA A 357 1.01 6.66 -14.21
C ALA A 357 2.01 7.58 -13.48
N VAL A 358 1.54 8.34 -12.47
CA VAL A 358 2.43 9.10 -11.59
C VAL A 358 3.30 8.16 -10.76
N ALA A 359 2.72 7.20 -10.03
CA ALA A 359 3.50 6.27 -9.21
C ALA A 359 4.59 5.54 -10.00
N ALA A 360 4.24 5.02 -11.18
CA ALA A 360 5.11 4.29 -12.10
C ALA A 360 6.26 5.16 -12.66
N LYS A 361 6.07 6.48 -12.76
CA LYS A 361 7.10 7.43 -13.19
C LYS A 361 8.18 7.65 -12.12
N TYR A 362 7.85 7.57 -10.84
CA TYR A 362 8.75 7.95 -9.74
C TYR A 362 9.22 6.80 -8.85
N TYR A 363 8.54 5.65 -8.87
CA TYR A 363 8.85 4.50 -8.04
C TYR A 363 9.16 3.28 -8.89
N ARG A 364 10.18 2.52 -8.48
CA ARG A 364 10.54 1.25 -9.14
C ARG A 364 9.62 0.09 -8.73
N LEU A 365 9.02 0.19 -7.55
CA LEU A 365 8.14 -0.84 -7.01
C LEU A 365 6.94 -0.18 -6.32
N ILE A 366 5.75 -0.65 -6.64
CA ILE A 366 4.49 -0.18 -6.08
C ILE A 366 3.81 -1.36 -5.40
N VAL A 367 3.52 -1.25 -4.11
CA VAL A 367 2.81 -2.26 -3.32
C VAL A 367 1.44 -1.70 -2.98
N LYS A 368 0.39 -2.25 -3.60
CA LYS A 368 -0.99 -1.78 -3.44
C LYS A 368 -1.69 -2.56 -2.34
N ASP A 369 -2.23 -1.86 -1.35
CA ASP A 369 -3.21 -2.40 -0.40
C ASP A 369 -4.58 -2.39 -1.06
N SER A 370 -5.17 -3.56 -1.29
CA SER A 370 -6.53 -3.60 -1.79
C SER A 370 -7.50 -3.13 -0.72
N GLY A 371 -8.54 -2.41 -1.11
CA GLY A 371 -9.75 -2.33 -0.30
C GLY A 371 -10.37 -3.71 -0.04
N ASN A 372 -11.56 -3.70 0.58
CA ASN A 372 -12.33 -4.94 0.81
C ASN A 372 -13.25 -5.30 -0.38
N THR A 373 -13.33 -4.42 -1.38
CA THR A 373 -14.20 -4.62 -2.56
C THR A 373 -13.43 -5.35 -3.66
N GLU A 374 -14.01 -6.45 -4.16
CA GLU A 374 -13.44 -7.33 -5.19
C GLU A 374 -14.06 -7.14 -6.59
N ARG A 375 -14.75 -6.01 -6.81
CA ARG A 375 -15.52 -5.70 -8.04
C ARG A 375 -15.50 -4.21 -8.35
N GLY A 376 -15.84 -3.87 -9.59
CA GLY A 376 -16.01 -2.50 -10.08
C GLY A 376 -14.74 -1.93 -10.71
N ASP A 377 -14.89 -0.79 -11.37
CA ASP A 377 -13.88 -0.18 -12.23
C ASP A 377 -12.54 0.09 -11.52
N ASN A 378 -12.57 0.43 -10.22
CA ASN A 378 -11.36 0.62 -9.41
C ASN A 378 -10.58 -0.70 -9.26
N TRP A 379 -11.28 -1.80 -8.98
CA TRP A 379 -10.66 -3.12 -8.85
C TRP A 379 -10.06 -3.57 -10.18
N GLU A 380 -10.82 -3.47 -11.27
CA GLU A 380 -10.35 -3.85 -12.61
C GLU A 380 -9.12 -3.02 -13.03
N ALA A 381 -9.14 -1.71 -12.82
CA ALA A 381 -8.00 -0.84 -13.08
C ALA A 381 -6.78 -1.19 -12.21
N MET A 382 -6.99 -1.56 -10.94
CA MET A 382 -5.92 -2.01 -10.06
C MET A 382 -5.28 -3.31 -10.56
N ILE A 383 -6.10 -4.30 -10.92
CA ILE A 383 -5.63 -5.60 -11.43
C ILE A 383 -4.91 -5.42 -12.77
N SER A 384 -5.38 -4.56 -13.67
CA SER A 384 -4.74 -4.31 -14.98
C SER A 384 -3.30 -3.80 -14.90
N HIS A 385 -2.91 -3.24 -13.75
CA HIS A 385 -1.58 -2.71 -13.48
C HIS A 385 -0.76 -3.61 -12.55
N THR A 386 -1.21 -4.83 -12.25
CA THR A 386 -0.57 -5.72 -11.28
C THR A 386 0.35 -6.69 -11.99
N ASP A 387 1.60 -6.79 -11.55
CA ASP A 387 2.54 -7.81 -12.06
C ASP A 387 2.49 -9.09 -11.21
N GLN A 388 2.22 -8.94 -9.90
CA GLN A 388 2.18 -10.05 -8.96
C GLN A 388 1.09 -9.87 -7.90
N VAL A 389 0.33 -10.95 -7.66
CA VAL A 389 -0.69 -11.01 -6.60
C VAL A 389 -0.16 -11.71 -5.36
N VAL A 390 -0.43 -11.12 -4.20
CA VAL A 390 -0.14 -11.71 -2.90
C VAL A 390 -1.42 -11.79 -2.08
N ILE A 391 -1.70 -12.96 -1.51
CA ILE A 391 -2.93 -13.21 -0.75
C ILE A 391 -2.54 -13.53 0.71
N PRO A 392 -2.67 -12.56 1.64
CA PRO A 392 -2.43 -12.83 3.04
C PRO A 392 -3.61 -13.56 3.66
N VAL A 393 -3.30 -14.53 4.51
CA VAL A 393 -4.26 -15.42 5.15
C VAL A 393 -3.89 -15.58 6.61
N LYS A 394 -4.81 -15.26 7.51
CA LYS A 394 -4.62 -15.45 8.95
C LYS A 394 -4.77 -16.91 9.37
N SER A 395 -4.12 -17.27 10.46
CA SER A 395 -4.15 -18.63 11.04
C SER A 395 -5.31 -18.88 12.03
N VAL A 396 -6.08 -17.83 12.33
CA VAL A 396 -7.44 -17.91 12.88
C VAL A 396 -8.41 -17.64 11.73
N ASP A 397 -9.58 -18.29 11.71
CA ASP A 397 -10.72 -18.07 10.78
C ASP A 397 -10.75 -18.90 9.48
N ASP A 398 -11.85 -18.73 8.72
CA ASP A 398 -12.15 -19.20 7.35
C ASP A 398 -11.18 -18.63 6.28
N ALA A 399 -9.91 -18.71 6.63
CA ALA A 399 -8.70 -18.37 5.89
C ALA A 399 -8.76 -18.77 4.41
N ALA A 400 -9.29 -19.96 4.13
CA ALA A 400 -9.39 -20.51 2.79
C ALA A 400 -10.46 -19.85 1.94
N GLU A 401 -11.54 -19.35 2.54
CA GLU A 401 -12.68 -18.84 1.77
C GLU A 401 -12.32 -17.53 1.05
N GLY A 402 -11.73 -16.57 1.77
CA GLY A 402 -11.32 -15.29 1.17
C GLY A 402 -10.28 -15.46 0.06
N ALA A 403 -9.30 -16.33 0.27
CA ALA A 403 -8.28 -16.65 -0.73
C ALA A 403 -8.89 -17.37 -1.95
N SER A 404 -9.78 -18.35 -1.72
CA SER A 404 -10.47 -19.08 -2.79
C SER A 404 -11.36 -18.16 -3.64
N ARG A 405 -12.07 -17.22 -3.01
CA ARG A 405 -12.89 -16.22 -3.71
C ARG A 405 -12.07 -15.34 -4.63
N ILE A 406 -10.90 -14.84 -4.18
CA ILE A 406 -10.00 -14.05 -5.04
C ILE A 406 -9.47 -14.89 -6.20
N LEU A 407 -8.97 -16.08 -5.92
CA LEU A 407 -8.43 -16.94 -6.98
C LEU A 407 -9.51 -17.26 -8.02
N SER A 408 -10.75 -17.48 -7.58
CA SER A 408 -11.89 -17.69 -8.47
C SER A 408 -12.23 -16.43 -9.27
N ALA A 409 -12.19 -15.24 -8.64
CA ALA A 409 -12.46 -13.98 -9.31
C ALA A 409 -11.39 -13.65 -10.36
N LEU A 410 -10.11 -13.86 -10.04
CA LEU A 410 -9.00 -13.69 -10.99
C LEU A 410 -9.09 -14.69 -12.15
N ARG A 411 -9.42 -15.96 -11.87
CA ARG A 411 -9.61 -17.00 -12.90
C ARG A 411 -10.80 -16.73 -13.82
N ALA A 412 -11.81 -15.99 -13.35
CA ALA A 412 -12.94 -15.57 -14.16
C ALA A 412 -12.67 -14.30 -14.99
N GLY A 413 -11.53 -13.63 -14.76
CA GLY A 413 -11.11 -12.44 -15.48
C GLY A 413 -10.50 -12.75 -16.85
N ASP A 414 -9.79 -11.76 -17.40
CA ASP A 414 -9.05 -11.89 -18.65
C ASP A 414 -7.78 -12.78 -18.51
N GLU A 415 -7.06 -12.97 -19.61
CA GLU A 415 -5.83 -13.79 -19.64
C GLU A 415 -4.78 -13.28 -18.65
N HIS A 416 -4.70 -11.96 -18.45
CA HIS A 416 -3.78 -11.36 -17.50
C HIS A 416 -4.16 -11.70 -16.05
N ALA A 417 -5.43 -11.51 -15.66
CA ALA A 417 -5.93 -11.88 -14.34
C ALA A 417 -5.80 -13.38 -14.06
N GLN A 418 -6.04 -14.23 -15.07
CA GLN A 418 -5.83 -15.68 -14.97
C GLN A 418 -4.35 -16.01 -14.70
N SER A 419 -3.42 -15.39 -15.45
CA SER A 419 -1.98 -15.54 -15.21
C SER A 419 -1.57 -15.09 -13.80
N LEU A 420 -2.17 -14.02 -13.28
CA LEU A 420 -1.94 -13.57 -11.90
C LEU A 420 -2.43 -14.59 -10.86
N ALA A 421 -3.54 -15.28 -11.12
CA ALA A 421 -4.02 -16.35 -10.24
C ALA A 421 -3.04 -17.54 -10.19
N ASP A 422 -2.49 -17.93 -11.34
CA ASP A 422 -1.57 -19.06 -11.45
C ASP A 422 -0.22 -18.77 -10.77
N ARG A 423 0.25 -17.52 -10.86
CA ARG A 423 1.49 -17.05 -10.22
C ARG A 423 1.31 -16.54 -8.79
N ALA A 424 0.08 -16.55 -8.25
CA ALA A 424 -0.20 -15.96 -6.95
C ALA A 424 0.69 -16.54 -5.83
N VAL A 425 1.01 -15.70 -4.84
CA VAL A 425 1.74 -16.12 -3.63
C VAL A 425 0.85 -15.95 -2.41
N VAL A 426 0.67 -17.01 -1.62
CA VAL A 426 -0.10 -16.94 -0.37
C VAL A 426 0.85 -16.73 0.81
N ILE A 427 0.51 -15.81 1.71
CA ILE A 427 1.27 -15.58 2.95
C ILE A 427 0.38 -15.95 4.14
N VAL A 428 0.74 -17.03 4.83
CA VAL A 428 0.07 -17.50 6.05
C VAL A 428 0.64 -16.78 7.27
N LEU A 429 -0.20 -16.03 7.97
CA LEU A 429 0.15 -15.17 9.10
C LEU A 429 -0.22 -15.82 10.45
N GLY A 430 0.76 -15.96 11.33
CA GLY A 430 0.56 -16.35 12.73
C GLY A 430 -0.16 -15.25 13.51
N CYS A 431 -1.34 -15.56 14.07
CA CYS A 431 -2.18 -14.57 14.76
C CYS A 431 -2.05 -14.60 16.28
N THR A 432 -1.66 -15.74 16.84
CA THR A 432 -1.47 -15.90 18.29
C THR A 432 -0.15 -16.61 18.57
N PRO A 433 0.45 -16.42 19.76
CA PRO A 433 1.64 -17.17 20.17
C PRO A 433 1.44 -18.69 20.15
N ALA A 434 0.20 -19.15 20.37
CA ALA A 434 -0.16 -20.57 20.36
C ALA A 434 -0.12 -21.20 18.96
N HIS A 435 -0.17 -20.39 17.90
CA HIS A 435 -0.05 -20.85 16.52
C HIS A 435 1.41 -21.14 16.19
N GLY A 436 1.85 -22.32 16.60
CA GLY A 436 3.18 -22.83 16.29
C GLY A 436 3.36 -23.18 14.81
N LYS A 437 4.62 -23.47 14.44
CA LYS A 437 5.04 -23.77 13.06
C LYS A 437 4.18 -24.85 12.40
N ALA A 438 3.88 -25.95 13.10
CA ALA A 438 3.09 -27.06 12.56
C ALA A 438 1.69 -26.62 12.07
N LYS A 439 1.02 -25.70 12.78
CA LYS A 439 -0.28 -25.18 12.36
C LYS A 439 -0.16 -24.31 11.10
N LEU A 440 0.86 -23.46 11.03
CA LEU A 440 1.11 -22.62 9.86
C LEU A 440 1.49 -23.45 8.64
N ASP A 441 2.33 -24.46 8.81
CA ASP A 441 2.74 -25.39 7.76
C ASP A 441 1.54 -26.19 7.23
N ALA A 442 0.68 -26.72 8.12
CA ALA A 442 -0.53 -27.44 7.70
C ALA A 442 -1.48 -26.56 6.87
N LEU A 443 -1.65 -25.29 7.28
CA LEU A 443 -2.45 -24.34 6.50
C LEU A 443 -1.76 -24.00 5.17
N ALA A 444 -0.44 -23.80 5.16
CA ALA A 444 0.31 -23.53 3.95
C ALA A 444 0.20 -24.67 2.94
N ASP A 445 0.31 -25.93 3.40
CA ASP A 445 0.20 -27.11 2.56
C ASP A 445 -1.18 -27.24 1.90
N SER A 446 -2.24 -26.74 2.56
CA SER A 446 -3.58 -26.71 1.96
C SER A 446 -3.70 -25.77 0.76
N PHE A 447 -2.86 -24.73 0.66
CA PHE A 447 -2.87 -23.77 -0.43
C PHE A 447 -1.93 -24.12 -1.58
N ARG A 448 -0.85 -24.87 -1.33
CA ARG A 448 0.16 -25.24 -2.36
C ARG A 448 -0.41 -25.78 -3.68
N PRO A 449 -1.52 -26.55 -3.72
CA PRO A 449 -2.08 -27.02 -4.98
C PRO A 449 -2.71 -25.93 -5.86
N PHE A 450 -3.02 -24.77 -5.30
CA PHE A 450 -3.83 -23.73 -5.96
C PHE A 450 -3.03 -22.50 -6.38
N VAL A 451 -1.81 -22.34 -5.86
CA VAL A 451 -0.98 -21.14 -6.03
C VAL A 451 0.47 -21.53 -6.27
N LYS A 452 1.26 -20.62 -6.85
CA LYS A 452 2.66 -20.86 -7.20
C LYS A 452 3.55 -21.12 -5.99
N ALA A 453 3.38 -20.32 -4.95
CA ALA A 453 4.19 -20.42 -3.74
C ALA A 453 3.38 -20.04 -2.48
N VAL A 454 3.83 -20.57 -1.35
CA VAL A 454 3.25 -20.26 -0.03
C VAL A 454 4.37 -19.97 0.96
N ALA A 455 4.26 -18.84 1.67
CA ALA A 455 5.15 -18.44 2.74
C ALA A 455 4.41 -18.46 4.08
N THR A 456 5.12 -18.77 5.16
CA THR A 456 4.60 -18.73 6.53
C THR A 456 5.34 -17.67 7.35
N VAL A 457 4.60 -16.78 8.00
CA VAL A 457 5.16 -15.77 8.91
C VAL A 457 4.68 -16.07 10.33
N PRO A 458 5.60 -16.27 11.30
CA PRO A 458 5.22 -16.58 12.67
C PRO A 458 4.54 -15.38 13.34
N TYR A 459 3.83 -15.65 14.45
CA TYR A 459 3.28 -14.57 15.27
C TYR A 459 4.39 -13.65 15.79
N ASP A 460 4.10 -12.35 15.71
CA ASP A 460 4.95 -11.29 16.21
C ASP A 460 4.09 -10.21 16.91
N PRO A 461 4.40 -9.84 18.16
CA PRO A 461 3.63 -8.83 18.88
C PRO A 461 3.66 -7.45 18.20
N SER A 462 4.74 -7.13 17.47
CA SER A 462 4.86 -5.84 16.76
C SER A 462 3.88 -5.67 15.59
N LEU A 463 3.22 -6.76 15.16
CA LEU A 463 2.21 -6.74 14.11
C LEU A 463 0.78 -6.51 14.62
N VAL A 464 0.55 -6.56 15.94
CA VAL A 464 -0.80 -6.54 16.52
C VAL A 464 -1.32 -5.11 16.66
N GLU A 465 -0.59 -4.24 17.36
CA GLU A 465 -1.06 -2.90 17.73
C GLU A 465 -0.09 -1.79 17.30
N GLY A 466 -0.64 -0.58 17.14
CA GLY A 466 0.14 0.63 16.86
C GLY A 466 0.78 0.69 15.46
N ARG A 467 1.87 1.47 15.36
CA ARG A 467 2.62 1.64 14.12
C ARG A 467 3.56 0.46 13.91
N ILE A 468 3.56 -0.09 12.70
CA ILE A 468 4.44 -1.21 12.34
C ILE A 468 5.80 -0.63 11.92
N ARG A 469 6.87 -1.19 12.49
CA ARG A 469 8.25 -0.92 12.09
C ARG A 469 8.95 -2.24 11.86
N PHE A 470 9.56 -2.43 10.70
CA PHE A 470 10.19 -3.70 10.36
C PHE A 470 11.33 -4.05 11.31
N SER A 471 12.08 -3.03 11.76
CA SER A 471 13.17 -3.19 12.71
C SER A 471 12.73 -3.67 14.10
N ALA A 472 11.47 -3.46 14.49
CA ALA A 472 10.94 -3.83 15.81
C ALA A 472 10.52 -5.30 15.91
N MET A 473 10.37 -5.99 14.77
CA MET A 473 9.99 -7.40 14.72
C MET A 473 11.08 -8.32 15.28
N LEU A 474 10.69 -9.51 15.72
CA LEU A 474 11.63 -10.55 16.11
C LEU A 474 12.49 -10.99 14.90
N PRO A 475 13.76 -11.41 15.11
CA PRO A 475 14.64 -11.85 14.02
C PRO A 475 14.02 -12.94 13.14
N ARG A 476 13.32 -13.91 13.74
CA ARG A 476 12.62 -14.99 13.02
C ARG A 476 11.52 -14.47 12.09
N THR A 477 10.81 -13.43 12.51
CA THR A 477 9.72 -12.81 11.74
C THR A 477 10.29 -12.02 10.58
N ARG A 478 11.38 -11.25 10.80
CA ARG A 478 12.09 -10.56 9.73
C ARG A 478 12.64 -11.53 8.69
N ARG A 479 13.22 -12.66 9.12
CA ARG A 479 13.71 -13.71 8.22
C ARG A 479 12.57 -14.31 7.39
N ALA A 480 11.40 -14.55 8.00
CA ALA A 480 10.23 -15.07 7.30
C ALA A 480 9.68 -14.07 6.27
N TRP A 481 9.64 -12.76 6.59
CA TRP A 481 9.26 -11.72 5.62
C TRP A 481 10.26 -11.58 4.47
N LEU A 482 11.56 -11.71 4.75
CA LEU A 482 12.59 -11.75 3.71
C LEU A 482 12.37 -12.94 2.77
N ARG A 483 12.06 -14.12 3.31
CA ARG A 483 11.74 -15.30 2.50
C ARG A 483 10.47 -15.09 1.66
N ALA A 484 9.42 -14.51 2.26
CA ALA A 484 8.19 -14.22 1.54
C ALA A 484 8.44 -13.23 0.38
N ALA A 485 9.23 -12.17 0.62
CA ALA A 485 9.59 -11.21 -0.42
C ALA A 485 10.45 -11.84 -1.53
N ALA A 486 11.36 -12.76 -1.20
CA ALA A 486 12.15 -13.48 -2.20
C ALA A 486 11.28 -14.33 -3.13
N LEU A 487 10.31 -15.08 -2.58
CA LEU A 487 9.34 -15.85 -3.37
C LEU A 487 8.48 -14.96 -4.29
N ILE A 488 8.19 -13.73 -3.86
CA ILE A 488 7.46 -12.76 -4.69
C ILE A 488 8.37 -12.21 -5.78
N ALA A 489 9.62 -11.89 -5.44
CA ALA A 489 10.60 -11.33 -6.37
C ALA A 489 10.96 -12.29 -7.52
N GLU A 490 10.97 -13.60 -7.26
CA GLU A 490 11.19 -14.64 -8.25
C GLU A 490 10.09 -14.69 -9.33
N GLU A 491 8.92 -14.13 -9.04
CA GLU A 491 7.76 -14.12 -9.94
C GLU A 491 7.51 -12.73 -10.59
N LEU A 492 8.37 -11.73 -10.34
CA LEU A 492 8.23 -10.35 -10.85
C LEU A 492 8.81 -10.10 -12.25
#